data_AF-A0A1H7K4L1-F1
#
_entry.id   AF-A0A1H7K4L1-F1
#
_cell.length_a   1.000
_cell.length_b   1.000
_cell.length_c   1.000
_cell.angle_alpha   90.00
_cell.angle_beta   90.00
_cell.angle_gamma   90.00
#
_symmetry.space_group_name_H-M   'P 1'
#
loop_
_entity.id
_entity.type
_entity.pdbx_description
1 polymer ?
#
loop_
_entity_poly.entity_id
_entity_poly.type
_entity_poly.pdbx_seq_one_letter_code
_entity_poly.pdbx_strand_id
1 'polypeptide(L)'
;MVTKEECFKQLRDVIDAVLSTVDDNGNPQSRIIDIMHIEDDKIYFLTGRGKHVYSEIINHPKVSYLSLKDNKSIRISGEAYKLDNQKYWIDLIFENNPFMNNVYPGNARYILEPFCIEDYEMEFFDLTQKPIFRQSFKFGDVEITVKGFEITGDCIACGTCQACCPQQIPVFVDDKFEIPPEHCLHCGLCYENCPNDAIVKRE
;
A
#
# COMPACT_ATOMS: atom_id res chain seq x y z
N MET A 1 -11.94 -5.85 -11.54
CA MET A 1 -10.52 -5.58 -11.24
C MET A 1 -10.32 -4.08 -11.28
N VAL A 2 -9.59 -3.55 -10.31
CA VAL A 2 -9.19 -2.14 -10.30
C VAL A 2 -7.89 -2.00 -11.10
N THR A 3 -7.73 -0.89 -11.80
CA THR A 3 -6.52 -0.60 -12.58
C THR A 3 -5.48 0.13 -11.71
N LYS A 4 -4.20 0.05 -12.11
CA LYS A 4 -3.15 0.82 -11.42
C LYS A 4 -3.35 2.33 -11.61
N GLU A 5 -3.86 2.73 -12.78
CA GLU A 5 -4.13 4.12 -13.13
C GLU A 5 -5.22 4.73 -12.23
N GLU A 6 -6.28 3.97 -11.94
CA GLU A 6 -7.31 4.38 -10.97
C GLU A 6 -6.71 4.57 -9.57
N CYS A 7 -5.80 3.68 -9.16
CA CYS A 7 -5.12 3.79 -7.87
C CYS A 7 -4.21 5.03 -7.81
N PHE A 8 -3.39 5.28 -8.84
CA PHE A 8 -2.54 6.47 -8.90
C PHE A 8 -3.33 7.77 -8.93
N LYS A 9 -4.45 7.78 -9.65
CA LYS A 9 -5.38 8.91 -9.63
C LYS A 9 -5.91 9.17 -8.22
N GLN A 10 -6.36 8.13 -7.52
CA GLN A 10 -6.80 8.27 -6.13
C GLN A 10 -5.68 8.80 -5.23
N LEU A 11 -4.45 8.30 -5.36
CA LEU A 11 -3.30 8.75 -4.58
C LEU A 11 -2.95 10.22 -4.83
N ARG A 12 -3.12 10.73 -6.06
CA ARG A 12 -2.92 12.15 -6.39
C ARG A 12 -4.08 13.05 -6.02
N ASP A 13 -5.30 12.52 -5.97
CA ASP A 13 -6.49 13.28 -5.57
C ASP A 13 -6.58 13.47 -4.04
N VAL A 14 -5.89 12.65 -3.26
CA VAL A 14 -5.87 12.72 -1.79
C VAL A 14 -4.80 13.73 -1.34
N ILE A 15 -5.21 14.71 -0.53
CA ILE A 15 -4.33 15.75 0.07
C ILE A 15 -3.96 15.40 1.53
N ASP A 16 -4.20 14.14 1.93
CA ASP A 16 -3.95 13.65 3.29
C ASP A 16 -3.32 12.24 3.28
N ALA A 17 -2.38 11.98 2.37
CA ALA A 17 -1.69 10.69 2.36
C ALA A 17 -0.78 10.57 3.60
N VAL A 18 -0.87 9.45 4.31
CA VAL A 18 -0.08 9.19 5.51
C VAL A 18 1.21 8.47 5.13
N LEU A 19 2.35 9.13 5.32
CA LEU A 19 3.67 8.52 5.25
C LEU A 19 4.04 7.94 6.63
N SER A 20 4.42 6.67 6.64
CA SER A 20 4.95 5.97 7.80
C SER A 20 6.41 5.58 7.58
N THR A 21 7.22 5.76 8.62
CA THR A 21 8.67 5.52 8.66
C THR A 21 9.05 4.91 10.01
N VAL A 22 10.33 4.64 10.23
CA VAL A 22 10.87 4.15 11.50
C VAL A 22 12.00 5.08 11.94
N ASP A 23 12.03 5.44 13.23
CA ASP A 23 13.12 6.23 13.80
C ASP A 23 14.34 5.39 14.21
N ASP A 24 15.44 6.04 14.59
CA ASP A 24 16.70 5.38 14.97
C ASP A 24 16.57 4.46 16.19
N ASN A 25 15.49 4.58 16.98
CA ASN A 25 15.20 3.71 18.11
C ASN A 25 14.29 2.52 17.72
N GLY A 26 13.90 2.43 16.45
CA GLY A 26 12.97 1.42 15.95
C GLY A 26 11.50 1.75 16.19
N ASN A 27 11.14 2.96 16.63
CA ASN A 27 9.73 3.30 16.84
C ASN A 27 9.07 3.66 15.50
N PRO A 28 7.83 3.20 15.26
CA PRO A 28 7.06 3.59 14.09
C PRO A 28 6.62 5.04 14.23
N GLN A 29 6.69 5.78 13.12
CA GLN A 29 6.26 7.16 13.04
C GLN A 29 5.30 7.33 11.86
N SER A 30 4.27 8.17 12.00
CA SER A 30 3.31 8.45 10.92
C SER A 30 2.95 9.94 10.88
N ARG A 31 2.77 10.48 9.68
CA ARG A 31 2.39 11.88 9.44
C ARG A 31 1.77 12.05 8.06
N ILE A 32 1.06 13.15 7.86
CA ILE A 32 0.56 13.53 6.54
C ILE A 32 1.70 14.13 5.72
N ILE A 33 2.04 13.48 4.59
CA ILE A 33 2.95 13.97 3.55
C ILE A 33 2.34 13.50 2.23
N ASP A 34 1.93 14.41 1.37
CA ASP A 34 1.28 14.01 0.13
C ASP A 34 2.24 13.39 -0.87
N ILE A 35 1.69 12.51 -1.70
CA ILE A 35 2.37 12.07 -2.93
C ILE A 35 2.28 13.23 -3.91
N MET A 36 3.42 13.83 -4.22
CA MET A 36 3.49 15.11 -4.92
C MET A 36 3.55 14.97 -6.44
N HIS A 37 4.05 13.83 -6.94
CA HIS A 37 4.14 13.54 -8.35
C HIS A 37 4.21 12.02 -8.56
N ILE A 38 3.71 11.56 -9.70
CA ILE A 38 3.79 10.16 -10.14
C ILE A 38 4.16 10.20 -11.62
N GLU A 39 5.21 9.48 -11.99
CA GLU A 39 5.71 9.35 -13.37
C GLU A 39 6.38 7.99 -13.53
N ASP A 40 6.13 7.31 -14.65
CA ASP A 40 6.67 5.98 -14.96
C ASP A 40 6.47 4.94 -13.85
N ASP A 41 5.26 4.92 -13.26
CA ASP A 41 4.91 4.09 -12.11
C ASP A 41 5.80 4.33 -10.85
N LYS A 42 6.50 5.46 -10.77
CA LYS A 42 7.28 5.86 -9.58
C LYS A 42 6.57 6.93 -8.78
N ILE A 43 6.78 6.92 -7.48
CA ILE A 43 6.12 7.82 -6.53
C ILE A 43 7.12 8.83 -6.00
N TYR A 44 6.78 10.11 -6.08
CA TYR A 44 7.65 11.19 -5.66
C TYR A 44 7.00 12.04 -4.59
N PHE A 45 7.77 12.37 -3.56
CA PHE A 45 7.38 13.28 -2.49
C PHE A 45 8.59 14.12 -2.06
N LEU A 46 8.37 15.07 -1.15
CA LEU A 46 9.45 15.91 -0.65
C LEU A 46 9.30 16.20 0.85
N THR A 47 10.42 16.46 1.50
CA THR A 47 10.44 16.89 2.90
C THR A 47 11.60 17.84 3.16
N GLY A 48 11.50 18.67 4.20
CA GLY A 48 12.55 19.61 4.57
C GLY A 48 13.68 18.91 5.32
N ARG A 49 14.94 19.28 5.02
CA ARG A 49 16.16 18.70 5.63
C ARG A 49 16.18 18.73 7.16
N GLY A 50 15.50 19.70 7.78
CA GLY A 50 15.47 19.86 9.23
C GLY A 50 14.43 19.00 9.96
N LYS A 51 13.62 18.21 9.27
CA LYS A 51 12.55 17.39 9.89
C LYS A 51 13.07 16.01 10.26
N HIS A 52 12.54 15.42 11.33
CA HIS A 52 12.86 14.04 11.73
C HIS A 52 12.61 13.02 10.61
N VAL A 53 11.51 13.17 9.86
CA VAL A 53 11.22 12.29 8.71
C VAL A 53 12.32 12.27 7.65
N TYR A 54 13.07 13.37 7.49
CA TYR A 54 14.23 13.39 6.59
C TYR A 54 15.31 12.43 7.11
N SER A 55 15.73 12.57 8.37
CA SER A 55 16.73 11.68 8.97
C SER A 55 16.25 10.22 9.05
N GLU A 56 14.97 10.00 9.36
CA GLU A 56 14.37 8.68 9.40
C GLU A 56 14.50 7.96 8.05
N ILE A 57 14.15 8.60 6.94
CA ILE A 57 14.26 7.98 5.59
C ILE A 57 15.72 7.75 5.21
N ILE A 58 16.62 8.70 5.53
CA ILE A 58 18.05 8.58 5.21
C ILE A 58 18.68 7.39 5.94
N ASN A 59 18.32 7.18 7.21
CA ASN A 59 18.88 6.11 8.03
C ASN A 59 18.14 4.78 7.83
N HIS A 60 16.84 4.84 7.53
CA HIS A 60 15.93 3.70 7.41
C HIS A 60 15.00 3.90 6.19
N PRO A 61 15.41 3.43 5.00
CA PRO A 61 14.72 3.77 3.74
C PRO A 61 13.34 3.12 3.60
N LYS A 62 13.01 2.13 4.43
CA LYS A 62 11.71 1.45 4.38
C LYS A 62 10.58 2.38 4.82
N VAL A 63 9.62 2.57 3.94
CA VAL A 63 8.47 3.44 4.18
C VAL A 63 7.16 2.77 3.78
N SER A 64 6.06 3.27 4.32
CA SER A 64 4.73 2.91 3.87
C SER A 64 3.86 4.14 3.68
N TYR A 65 3.09 4.16 2.60
CA TYR A 65 2.03 5.14 2.38
C TYR A 65 0.67 4.50 2.64
N LEU A 66 -0.25 5.26 3.23
CA LEU A 66 -1.67 4.92 3.34
C LEU A 66 -2.52 6.11 2.90
N SER A 67 -3.45 5.88 1.99
CA SER A 67 -4.50 6.84 1.65
C SER A 67 -5.88 6.19 1.82
N LEU A 68 -6.89 7.00 2.12
CA LEU A 68 -8.29 6.60 2.20
C LEU A 68 -9.14 7.62 1.45
N LYS A 69 -9.93 7.15 0.48
CA LYS A 69 -10.92 7.98 -0.22
C LYS A 69 -12.17 7.13 -0.42
N ASP A 70 -13.34 7.67 -0.08
CA ASP A 70 -14.63 6.98 -0.25
C ASP A 70 -14.67 5.56 0.34
N ASN A 71 -14.06 5.35 1.52
CA ASN A 71 -13.90 4.05 2.19
C ASN A 71 -13.09 2.99 1.39
N LYS A 72 -12.32 3.43 0.41
CA LYS A 72 -11.36 2.62 -0.34
C LYS A 72 -9.96 3.05 0.04
N SER A 73 -9.15 2.13 0.54
CA SER A 73 -7.79 2.42 0.96
C SER A 73 -6.78 1.93 -0.05
N ILE A 74 -5.72 2.71 -0.24
CA ILE A 74 -4.52 2.28 -0.96
C ILE A 74 -3.36 2.33 0.00
N ARG A 75 -2.68 1.19 0.17
CA ARG A 75 -1.43 1.10 0.92
C ARG A 75 -0.29 0.83 -0.04
N ILE A 76 0.82 1.53 0.14
CA ILE A 76 2.08 1.25 -0.54
C ILE A 76 3.12 0.86 0.51
N SER A 77 3.98 -0.10 0.20
CA SER A 77 5.13 -0.49 1.02
C SER A 77 6.34 -0.69 0.12
N GLY A 78 7.43 0.01 0.42
CA GLY A 78 8.65 -0.02 -0.39
C GLY A 78 9.78 0.76 0.27
N GLU A 79 10.80 1.09 -0.52
CA GLU A 79 11.95 1.86 -0.05
C GLU A 79 11.99 3.23 -0.74
N ALA A 80 12.15 4.28 0.07
CA ALA A 80 12.33 5.64 -0.41
C ALA A 80 13.81 5.98 -0.45
N TYR A 81 14.27 6.47 -1.61
CA TYR A 81 15.62 6.99 -1.76
C TYR A 81 15.60 8.45 -2.16
N LYS A 82 16.66 9.15 -1.78
CA LYS A 82 16.85 10.55 -2.11
C LYS A 82 17.26 10.69 -3.58
N LEU A 83 16.60 11.59 -4.31
CA LEU A 83 16.89 11.79 -5.73
C LEU A 83 18.19 12.57 -5.94
N ASP A 84 18.91 12.27 -7.02
CA ASP A 84 19.93 13.19 -7.55
C ASP A 84 19.27 14.34 -8.31
N ASN A 85 20.06 15.35 -8.70
CA ASN A 85 19.56 16.53 -9.43
C ASN A 85 18.38 17.23 -8.71
N GLN A 86 18.54 17.44 -7.40
CA GLN A 86 17.57 18.01 -6.47
C GLN A 86 16.76 19.18 -7.02
N LYS A 87 17.42 20.15 -7.66
CA LYS A 87 16.77 21.37 -8.17
C LYS A 87 15.72 21.05 -9.25
N TYR A 88 16.06 20.16 -10.19
CA TYR A 88 15.15 19.78 -11.27
C TYR A 88 13.84 19.20 -10.72
N TRP A 89 13.95 18.21 -9.83
CA TRP A 89 12.78 17.54 -9.25
C TRP A 89 11.95 18.48 -8.37
N ILE A 90 12.59 19.34 -7.58
CA ILE A 90 11.87 20.34 -6.78
C ILE A 90 11.11 21.30 -7.69
N ASP A 91 11.72 21.78 -8.77
CA ASP A 91 11.06 22.71 -9.70
C ASP A 91 9.88 22.01 -10.40
N LEU A 92 10.06 20.80 -10.93
CA LEU A 92 8.99 19.99 -11.54
C LEU A 92 7.82 19.73 -10.57
N ILE A 93 8.11 19.36 -9.33
CA ILE A 93 7.08 19.15 -8.31
C ILE A 93 6.33 20.46 -8.03
N PHE A 94 7.01 21.60 -7.96
CA PHE A 94 6.35 22.89 -7.70
C PHE A 94 5.53 23.39 -8.89
N GLU A 95 5.95 23.09 -10.12
CA GLU A 95 5.15 23.35 -11.33
C GLU A 95 3.84 22.58 -11.30
N ASN A 96 3.89 21.30 -10.90
CA ASN A 96 2.72 20.43 -10.77
C ASN A 96 1.86 20.72 -9.53
N ASN A 97 2.39 21.44 -8.54
CA ASN A 97 1.71 21.74 -7.28
C ASN A 97 1.85 23.24 -6.90
N PRO A 98 1.22 24.17 -7.65
CA PRO A 98 1.47 25.61 -7.50
C PRO A 98 1.18 26.18 -6.11
N PHE A 99 0.27 25.56 -5.34
CA PHE A 99 -0.05 26.00 -3.98
C PHE A 99 1.17 25.99 -3.04
N MET A 100 2.15 25.12 -3.31
CA MET A 100 3.38 25.00 -2.52
C MET A 100 4.21 26.29 -2.53
N ASN A 101 4.05 27.14 -3.56
CA ASN A 101 4.69 28.45 -3.61
C ASN A 101 4.23 29.38 -2.46
N ASN A 102 3.05 29.14 -1.88
CA ASN A 102 2.57 29.89 -0.71
C ASN A 102 3.25 29.43 0.58
N VAL A 103 3.64 28.15 0.66
CA VAL A 103 4.28 27.55 1.84
C VAL A 103 5.80 27.77 1.80
N TYR A 104 6.41 27.63 0.62
CA TYR A 104 7.84 27.81 0.37
C TYR A 104 8.07 28.83 -0.76
N PRO A 105 7.95 30.13 -0.47
CA PRO A 105 8.07 31.17 -1.49
C PRO A 105 9.50 31.33 -2.01
N GLY A 106 9.62 31.69 -3.29
CA GLY A 106 10.91 31.96 -3.94
C GLY A 106 11.88 30.79 -3.82
N ASN A 107 13.09 31.08 -3.35
CA ASN A 107 14.16 30.10 -3.18
C ASN A 107 14.05 29.27 -1.89
N ALA A 108 13.07 29.55 -1.01
CA ALA A 108 12.88 28.77 0.20
C ALA A 108 12.60 27.28 -0.10
N ARG A 109 12.00 26.97 -1.26
CA ARG A 109 11.72 25.60 -1.72
C ARG A 109 12.95 24.69 -1.74
N TYR A 110 14.15 25.24 -1.90
CA TYR A 110 15.39 24.46 -1.98
C TYR A 110 15.92 24.00 -0.59
N ILE A 111 15.17 24.26 0.49
CA ILE A 111 15.35 23.56 1.78
C ILE A 111 14.76 22.15 1.77
N LEU A 112 13.88 21.87 0.81
CA LEU A 112 13.26 20.56 0.60
C LEU A 112 14.24 19.65 -0.13
N GLU A 113 14.12 18.35 0.12
CA GLU A 113 14.76 17.29 -0.65
C GLU A 113 13.65 16.38 -1.20
N PRO A 114 13.64 16.08 -2.51
CA PRO A 114 12.75 15.12 -3.11
C PRO A 114 13.26 13.69 -2.92
N PHE A 115 12.31 12.80 -2.74
CA PHE A 115 12.49 11.36 -2.58
C PHE A 115 11.65 10.63 -3.62
N CYS A 116 12.07 9.42 -3.97
CA CYS A 116 11.41 8.54 -4.91
C CYS A 116 11.23 7.15 -4.30
N ILE A 117 10.12 6.50 -4.62
CA ILE A 117 9.86 5.08 -4.38
C ILE A 117 9.62 4.45 -5.76
N GLU A 118 10.46 3.48 -6.14
CA GLU A 118 10.38 2.80 -7.44
C GLU A 118 10.03 1.31 -7.32
N ASP A 119 10.62 0.64 -6.33
CA ASP A 119 10.34 -0.75 -6.02
C ASP A 119 9.37 -0.81 -4.83
N TYR A 120 8.11 -1.22 -5.09
CA TYR A 120 7.09 -1.25 -4.05
C TYR A 120 5.91 -2.17 -4.37
N GLU A 121 5.27 -2.67 -3.31
CA GLU A 121 3.96 -3.31 -3.38
C GLU A 121 2.88 -2.24 -3.13
N MET A 122 1.82 -2.25 -3.93
CA MET A 122 0.61 -1.45 -3.69
C MET A 122 -0.58 -2.37 -3.47
N GLU A 123 -1.32 -2.19 -2.38
CA GLU A 123 -2.53 -2.91 -2.04
C GLU A 123 -3.73 -1.95 -2.07
N PHE A 124 -4.69 -2.25 -2.95
CA PHE A 124 -6.00 -1.63 -2.96
C PHE A 124 -6.98 -2.46 -2.14
N PHE A 125 -7.79 -1.80 -1.32
CA PHE A 125 -8.80 -2.46 -0.49
C PHE A 125 -10.11 -1.67 -0.46
N ASP A 126 -11.20 -2.35 -0.78
CA ASP A 126 -12.55 -1.78 -0.89
C ASP A 126 -13.53 -2.50 0.05
N LEU A 127 -13.92 -1.76 1.09
CA LEU A 127 -14.90 -2.19 2.10
C LEU A 127 -16.35 -1.83 1.73
N THR A 128 -16.58 -1.16 0.61
CA THR A 128 -17.91 -0.64 0.23
C THR A 128 -18.80 -1.68 -0.45
N GLN A 129 -18.26 -2.86 -0.73
CA GLN A 129 -18.96 -3.94 -1.43
C GLN A 129 -18.93 -5.27 -0.66
N LYS A 130 -19.86 -6.16 -1.01
CA LYS A 130 -19.92 -7.53 -0.51
C LYS A 130 -20.05 -8.52 -1.70
N PRO A 131 -19.15 -9.50 -1.86
CA PRO A 131 -17.95 -9.69 -1.05
C PRO A 131 -16.99 -8.50 -1.17
N ILE A 132 -16.24 -8.21 -0.11
CA ILE A 132 -15.17 -7.19 -0.13
C ILE A 132 -14.22 -7.43 -1.31
N PHE A 133 -13.51 -6.40 -1.74
CA PHE A 133 -12.55 -6.53 -2.82
C PHE A 133 -11.17 -6.02 -2.40
N ARG A 134 -10.13 -6.76 -2.79
CA ARG A 134 -8.73 -6.38 -2.60
C ARG A 134 -7.90 -6.80 -3.80
N GLN A 135 -6.85 -6.05 -4.07
CA GLN A 135 -5.93 -6.35 -5.17
C GLN A 135 -4.54 -5.82 -4.84
N SER A 136 -3.51 -6.62 -5.09
CA SER A 136 -2.10 -6.19 -4.99
C SER A 136 -1.52 -5.92 -6.36
N PHE A 137 -0.60 -4.96 -6.44
CA PHE A 137 0.19 -4.60 -7.60
C PHE A 137 1.66 -4.62 -7.22
N LYS A 138 2.51 -5.03 -8.17
CA LYS A 138 3.97 -4.99 -8.08
C LYS A 138 4.50 -3.89 -9.00
N PHE A 139 5.44 -3.10 -8.48
CA PHE A 139 6.23 -2.14 -9.24
C PHE A 139 7.71 -2.38 -9.00
N GLY A 140 8.50 -2.25 -10.06
CA GLY A 140 9.94 -2.52 -10.01
C GLY A 140 10.28 -3.96 -9.60
N ASP A 141 11.36 -4.14 -8.85
CA ASP A 141 11.88 -5.45 -8.44
C ASP A 141 11.55 -5.81 -6.97
N VAL A 142 10.28 -5.70 -6.59
CA VAL A 142 9.80 -6.15 -5.26
C VAL A 142 9.25 -7.58 -5.30
N GLU A 143 9.46 -8.38 -4.24
CA GLU A 143 8.74 -9.64 -4.06
C GLU A 143 7.39 -9.38 -3.38
N ILE A 144 6.30 -9.93 -3.93
CA ILE A 144 4.98 -9.89 -3.27
C ILE A 144 4.91 -11.07 -2.30
N THR A 145 4.68 -10.76 -1.04
CA THR A 145 4.25 -11.76 -0.06
C THR A 145 2.78 -12.08 -0.31
N VAL A 146 2.48 -13.33 -0.66
CA VAL A 146 1.10 -13.79 -0.86
C VAL A 146 0.42 -13.88 0.50
N LYS A 147 -0.56 -13.01 0.73
CA LYS A 147 -1.30 -12.94 2.00
C LYS A 147 -2.56 -13.79 1.96
N GLY A 148 -3.08 -14.13 3.14
CA GLY A 148 -4.41 -14.72 3.30
C GLY A 148 -4.38 -16.20 3.65
N PHE A 149 -5.27 -16.98 3.02
CA PHE A 149 -5.49 -18.38 3.39
C PHE A 149 -5.65 -19.25 2.15
N GLU A 150 -5.18 -20.48 2.25
CA GLU A 150 -5.25 -21.48 1.18
C GLU A 150 -5.78 -22.79 1.71
N ILE A 151 -6.62 -23.43 0.90
CA ILE A 151 -7.14 -24.76 1.19
C ILE A 151 -6.20 -25.79 0.54
N THR A 152 -5.73 -26.75 1.32
CA THR A 152 -4.78 -27.79 0.89
C THR A 152 -5.48 -29.01 0.33
N GLY A 153 -4.71 -29.98 -0.14
CA GLY A 153 -5.21 -31.28 -0.61
C GLY A 153 -5.89 -32.13 0.48
N ASP A 154 -5.74 -31.75 1.75
CA ASP A 154 -6.38 -32.43 2.89
C ASP A 154 -7.87 -32.05 3.02
N CYS A 155 -8.42 -31.25 2.09
CA CYS A 155 -9.82 -30.86 2.10
C CYS A 155 -10.74 -32.07 1.89
N ILE A 156 -11.67 -32.28 2.83
CA ILE A 156 -12.69 -33.34 2.75
C ILE A 156 -14.06 -32.84 2.25
N ALA A 157 -14.09 -31.68 1.58
CA ALA A 157 -15.31 -31.08 1.01
C ALA A 157 -16.48 -30.87 2.00
N CYS A 158 -16.22 -30.71 3.31
CA CYS A 158 -17.28 -30.63 4.31
C CYS A 158 -18.10 -29.31 4.32
N GLY A 159 -17.60 -28.24 3.68
CA GLY A 159 -18.31 -26.95 3.59
C GLY A 159 -18.21 -26.02 4.81
N THR A 160 -17.52 -26.42 5.90
CA THR A 160 -17.39 -25.59 7.10
C THR A 160 -16.81 -24.20 6.82
N CYS A 161 -15.78 -24.13 5.96
CA CYS A 161 -15.14 -22.87 5.57
C CYS A 161 -16.12 -21.88 4.91
N GLN A 162 -17.01 -22.39 4.04
CA GLN A 162 -18.03 -21.58 3.38
C GLN A 162 -19.10 -21.14 4.39
N ALA A 163 -19.59 -22.06 5.21
CA ALA A 163 -20.64 -21.78 6.19
C ALA A 163 -20.21 -20.73 7.23
N CYS A 164 -18.96 -20.79 7.72
CA CYS A 164 -18.47 -19.83 8.71
C CYS A 164 -18.03 -18.50 8.08
N CYS A 165 -17.72 -18.44 6.78
CA CYS A 165 -17.15 -17.24 6.18
C CYS A 165 -18.15 -16.06 6.19
N PRO A 166 -17.83 -14.90 6.81
CA PRO A 166 -18.75 -13.75 6.81
C PRO A 166 -18.98 -13.14 5.42
N GLN A 167 -18.04 -13.39 4.50
CA GLN A 167 -18.11 -12.96 3.10
C GLN A 167 -18.71 -14.03 2.16
N GLN A 168 -18.91 -15.26 2.64
CA GLN A 168 -19.44 -16.39 1.84
C GLN A 168 -18.63 -16.65 0.54
N ILE A 169 -17.30 -16.49 0.60
CA ILE A 169 -16.41 -16.56 -0.58
C ILE A 169 -15.84 -17.93 -0.93
N PRO A 170 -15.65 -18.90 -0.02
CA PRO A 170 -15.10 -20.18 -0.43
C PRO A 170 -16.02 -20.85 -1.45
N VAL A 171 -15.47 -21.24 -2.60
CA VAL A 171 -16.20 -21.83 -3.72
C VAL A 171 -15.82 -23.30 -3.87
N PHE A 172 -16.76 -24.13 -4.27
CA PHE A 172 -16.53 -25.55 -4.50
C PHE A 172 -16.15 -25.78 -5.97
N VAL A 173 -14.94 -26.30 -6.21
CA VAL A 173 -14.36 -26.53 -7.54
C VAL A 173 -13.54 -27.82 -7.48
N ASP A 174 -13.73 -28.73 -8.43
CA ASP A 174 -12.97 -29.98 -8.56
C ASP A 174 -12.86 -30.79 -7.26
N ASP A 175 -14.01 -31.07 -6.62
CA ASP A 175 -14.14 -31.83 -5.38
C ASP A 175 -13.46 -31.25 -4.14
N LYS A 176 -13.03 -29.98 -4.19
CA LYS A 176 -12.45 -29.24 -3.05
C LYS A 176 -13.02 -27.82 -2.96
N PHE A 177 -12.78 -27.17 -1.83
CA PHE A 177 -13.05 -25.74 -1.70
C PHE A 177 -11.80 -24.93 -2.07
N GLU A 178 -12.01 -23.76 -2.66
CA GLU A 178 -10.97 -22.76 -2.94
C GLU A 178 -11.37 -21.40 -2.36
N ILE A 179 -10.39 -20.60 -1.95
CA ILE A 179 -10.60 -19.24 -1.40
C ILE A 179 -10.12 -18.23 -2.44
N PRO A 180 -11.03 -17.49 -3.11
CA PRO A 180 -10.64 -16.39 -3.99
C PRO A 180 -9.92 -15.28 -3.18
N PRO A 181 -8.63 -15.02 -3.41
CA PRO A 181 -7.84 -14.12 -2.56
C PRO A 181 -8.34 -12.66 -2.66
N GLU A 182 -8.83 -12.24 -3.82
CA GLU A 182 -9.36 -10.89 -4.06
C GLU A 182 -10.58 -10.56 -3.21
N HIS A 183 -11.26 -11.59 -2.69
CA HIS A 183 -12.47 -11.45 -1.89
C HIS A 183 -12.28 -11.87 -0.43
N CYS A 184 -11.06 -12.23 -0.03
CA CYS A 184 -10.75 -12.68 1.31
C CYS A 184 -10.46 -11.54 2.27
N LEU A 185 -11.19 -11.49 3.40
CA LEU A 185 -10.94 -10.55 4.49
C LEU A 185 -9.60 -10.79 5.22
N HIS A 186 -8.98 -11.95 5.02
CA HIS A 186 -7.84 -12.43 5.82
C HIS A 186 -8.16 -12.54 7.33
N CYS A 187 -9.42 -12.84 7.68
CA CYS A 187 -9.83 -12.92 9.09
C CYS A 187 -9.47 -14.23 9.79
N GLY A 188 -9.14 -15.30 9.06
CA GLY A 188 -8.73 -16.59 9.63
C GLY A 188 -9.84 -17.47 10.17
N LEU A 189 -11.11 -17.06 10.10
CA LEU A 189 -12.21 -17.87 10.67
C LEU A 189 -12.33 -19.26 10.04
N CYS A 190 -12.11 -19.39 8.73
CA CYS A 190 -12.11 -20.69 8.06
C CYS A 190 -10.94 -21.58 8.52
N TYR A 191 -9.77 -20.98 8.75
CA TYR A 191 -8.58 -21.66 9.24
C TYR A 191 -8.82 -22.24 10.64
N GLU A 192 -9.35 -21.44 11.56
CA GLU A 192 -9.61 -21.87 12.94
C GLU A 192 -10.70 -22.95 13.08
N ASN A 193 -11.62 -23.03 12.11
CA ASN A 193 -12.78 -23.93 12.18
C ASN A 193 -12.69 -25.11 11.22
N CYS A 194 -11.58 -25.30 10.50
CA CYS A 194 -11.44 -26.45 9.60
C CYS A 194 -11.32 -27.74 10.43
N PRO A 195 -12.27 -28.69 10.32
CA PRO A 195 -12.23 -29.91 11.14
C PRO A 195 -11.12 -30.89 10.75
N ASN A 196 -10.43 -30.65 9.63
CA ASN A 196 -9.35 -31.49 9.12
C ASN A 196 -8.03 -30.72 8.93
N ASP A 197 -7.90 -29.52 9.53
CA ASP A 197 -6.71 -28.66 9.42
C ASP A 197 -6.22 -28.40 7.99
N ALA A 198 -7.14 -28.47 7.02
CA ALA A 198 -6.86 -28.41 5.59
C ALA A 198 -6.73 -26.97 5.06
N ILE A 199 -6.46 -26.00 5.94
CA ILE A 199 -6.30 -24.59 5.57
C ILE A 199 -5.00 -24.09 6.16
N VAL A 200 -4.20 -23.38 5.37
CA VAL A 200 -2.93 -22.79 5.83
C VAL A 200 -2.97 -21.27 5.68
N LYS A 201 -2.32 -20.58 6.62
CA LYS A 201 -2.10 -19.14 6.53
C LYS A 201 -0.92 -18.86 5.60
N ARG A 202 -1.11 -17.92 4.68
CA ARG A 202 -0.04 -17.33 3.86
C ARG A 202 0.40 -15.99 4.47
N GLU A 203 1.67 -15.62 4.29
CA GLU A 203 2.34 -14.52 5.01
C GLU A 203 1.78 -13.13 4.69
#